data_AF-A0A920H3G7-F1
#
_entry.id   AF-A0A920H3G7-F1
#
_cell.length_a   1.000
_cell.length_b   1.000
_cell.length_c   1.000
_cell.angle_alpha   90.00
_cell.angle_beta   90.00
_cell.angle_gamma   90.00
#
_symmetry.space_group_name_H-M   'P 1'
#
loop_
_entity.id
_entity.type
_entity.pdbx_description
1 polymer ?
#
loop_
_entity_poly.entity_id
_entity_poly.type
_entity_poly.pdbx_seq_one_letter_code
_entity_poly.pdbx_strand_id
1 'polypeptide(L)'
;MFFAFGLAFEVPILTLLIIKFGLSTHESLSKKRPYIVVGAFVVGMLLTPPDVISQVLLAIPIWILFELGLFLSKFITNPKMNKKTRHLKDLIK
;
A
#
# COMPACT_ATOMS: atom_id res chain seq x y z
N MET A 1 -17.01 11.89 0.63
CA MET A 1 -16.09 11.71 1.78
C MET A 1 -16.07 10.28 2.31
N PHE A 2 -17.13 9.77 2.94
CA PHE A 2 -17.11 8.43 3.59
C PHE A 2 -16.83 7.25 2.65
N PHE A 3 -17.24 7.33 1.37
CA PHE A 3 -16.95 6.30 0.38
C PHE A 3 -15.45 6.14 0.10
N ALA A 4 -14.71 7.25 0.01
CA ALA A 4 -13.26 7.26 -0.19
C ALA A 4 -12.52 6.59 0.97
N PHE A 5 -12.97 6.87 2.20
CA PHE A 5 -12.45 6.26 3.40
C PHE A 5 -12.72 4.75 3.42
N GLY A 6 -13.92 4.31 3.02
CA GLY A 6 -14.23 2.88 2.85
C GLY A 6 -13.26 2.16 1.92
N LEU A 7 -12.97 2.76 0.75
CA LEU A 7 -11.98 2.22 -0.19
C LEU A 7 -10.56 2.25 0.37
N ALA A 8 -10.20 3.27 1.15
CA ALA A 8 -8.90 3.33 1.81
C ALA A 8 -8.66 2.18 2.78
N PHE A 9 -9.72 1.66 3.43
CA PHE A 9 -9.62 0.49 4.31
C PHE A 9 -9.28 -0.81 3.58
N GLU A 10 -9.35 -0.85 2.25
CA GLU A 10 -8.91 -2.00 1.45
C GLU A 10 -7.39 -2.03 1.24
N VAL A 11 -6.72 -0.86 1.31
CA VAL A 11 -5.27 -0.71 1.10
C VAL A 11 -4.43 -1.61 2.01
N PRO A 12 -4.70 -1.74 3.34
CA PRO A 12 -3.96 -2.65 4.22
C PRO A 12 -4.07 -4.12 3.78
N ILE A 13 -5.29 -4.57 3.45
CA ILE A 13 -5.56 -5.94 3.02
C ILE A 13 -4.88 -6.22 1.68
N LEU A 14 -4.97 -5.29 0.73
CA LEU A 14 -4.33 -5.40 -0.58
C LEU A 14 -2.80 -5.51 -0.45
N THR A 15 -2.22 -4.67 0.41
CA THR A 15 -0.78 -4.68 0.72
C THR A 15 -0.33 -6.02 1.30
N LEU A 16 -1.10 -6.56 2.25
CA LEU A 16 -0.83 -7.85 2.85
C LEU A 16 -0.93 -9.00 1.83
N LEU A 17 -1.95 -8.99 0.98
CA LEU A 17 -2.13 -9.99 -0.07
C LEU A 17 -0.98 -9.96 -1.08
N ILE A 18 -0.59 -8.78 -1.57
CA ILE A 18 0.53 -8.62 -2.52
C ILE A 18 1.83 -9.20 -1.95
N ILE A 19 2.11 -8.96 -0.66
CA ILE A 19 3.30 -9.48 0.01
C ILE A 19 3.19 -10.98 0.25
N LYS A 20 2.00 -11.47 0.65
CA LYS A 20 1.72 -12.89 0.88
C LYS A 20 1.83 -13.72 -0.41
N PHE A 21 1.39 -13.19 -1.55
CA PHE A 21 1.53 -13.83 -2.86
C PHE A 21 2.94 -13.68 -3.46
N GLY A 22 3.84 -12.94 -2.82
CA GLY A 22 5.20 -12.71 -3.31
C GLY A 22 5.28 -11.83 -4.57
N LEU A 23 4.20 -11.11 -4.90
CA LEU A 23 4.18 -10.14 -6.01
C LEU A 23 5.07 -8.93 -5.71
N SER A 24 5.24 -8.60 -4.44
CA SER A 24 6.19 -7.58 -4.00
C SER A 24 6.70 -7.86 -2.59
N THR A 25 7.73 -7.13 -2.18
CA THR A 25 8.38 -7.26 -0.87
C THR A 25 8.04 -6.06 0.00
N HIS A 26 8.09 -6.26 1.33
CA HIS A 26 7.96 -5.17 2.31
C HIS A 26 8.91 -4.00 1.99
N GLU A 27 10.16 -4.29 1.64
CA GLU A 27 11.17 -3.30 1.29
C GLU A 27 10.81 -2.49 0.03
N SER A 28 10.29 -3.19 -1.00
CA SER A 28 9.85 -2.56 -2.25
C SER A 28 8.60 -1.68 -2.03
N LEU A 29 7.63 -2.14 -1.25
CA LEU A 29 6.44 -1.36 -0.92
C LEU A 29 6.76 -0.17 -0.01
N SER A 30 7.67 -0.32 0.94
CA SER A 30 8.10 0.78 1.81
C SER A 30 8.73 1.92 0.99
N LYS A 31 9.44 1.62 -0.11
CA LYS A 31 9.95 2.67 -1.02
C LYS A 31 8.84 3.39 -1.80
N LYS A 32 7.64 2.80 -1.88
CA LYS A 32 6.50 3.36 -2.61
C LYS A 32 5.58 4.28 -1.79
N ARG A 33 5.93 4.60 -0.53
CA ARG A 33 5.18 5.56 0.32
C ARG A 33 4.79 6.85 -0.42
N PRO A 34 5.69 7.52 -1.18
CA PRO A 34 5.32 8.76 -1.86
C PRO A 34 4.25 8.55 -2.93
N TYR A 35 4.24 7.40 -3.61
CA TYR A 35 3.24 7.08 -4.63
C TYR A 35 1.84 6.91 -4.04
N ILE A 36 1.74 6.41 -2.81
CA ILE A 36 0.46 6.24 -2.12
C ILE A 36 -0.09 7.57 -1.65
N VAL A 37 0.79 8.46 -1.17
CA VAL A 37 0.41 9.84 -0.86
C VAL A 37 -0.08 10.55 -2.12
N VAL A 38 0.64 10.48 -3.24
CA VAL A 38 0.21 11.07 -4.51
C VAL A 38 -1.12 10.46 -4.99
N GLY A 39 -1.28 9.13 -4.89
CA GLY A 39 -2.53 8.46 -5.24
C GLY A 39 -3.71 8.92 -4.38
N ALA A 40 -3.50 9.10 -3.07
CA ALA A 40 -4.50 9.65 -2.15
C ALA A 40 -4.92 11.07 -2.55
N PHE A 41 -3.97 11.93 -2.95
CA PHE A 41 -4.26 13.27 -3.45
C PHE A 41 -5.06 13.24 -4.76
N VAL A 42 -4.70 12.37 -5.70
CA VAL A 42 -5.43 12.23 -6.98
C VAL A 42 -6.86 11.75 -6.75
N VAL A 43 -7.06 10.75 -5.87
CA VAL A 43 -8.39 10.27 -5.49
C VAL A 43 -9.18 11.36 -4.74
N GLY A 44 -8.53 12.12 -3.86
CA GLY A 44 -9.11 13.26 -3.16
C GLY A 44 -9.59 14.35 -4.12
N MET A 45 -8.80 14.70 -5.13
CA MET A 45 -9.16 15.66 -6.18
C MET A 45 -10.36 15.19 -7.04
N LEU A 46 -10.47 13.88 -7.31
CA LEU A 46 -11.60 13.32 -8.06
C LEU A 46 -12.91 13.33 -7.26
N LEU A 47 -12.84 13.09 -5.95
CA LEU A 47 -14.01 12.91 -5.10
C LEU A 47 -14.50 14.20 -4.42
N THR A 48 -13.67 15.25 -4.40
CA THR A 48 -13.96 16.50 -3.70
C THR A 48 -13.47 17.68 -4.55
N PRO A 49 -14.23 18.79 -4.66
CA PRO A 49 -13.68 20.01 -5.25
C PRO A 49 -12.41 20.40 -4.47
N PRO A 50 -11.44 21.09 -5.11
CA PRO A 50 -10.04 21.14 -4.69
C PRO A 50 -9.85 21.90 -3.38
N ASP A 51 -10.17 21.24 -2.27
CA ASP A 51 -9.96 21.71 -0.92
C ASP A 51 -8.74 20.99 -0.35
N VAL A 52 -7.61 21.71 -0.33
CA VAL A 52 -6.31 21.23 0.15
C VAL A 52 -6.41 20.72 1.59
N ILE A 53 -7.25 21.33 2.43
CA ILE A 53 -7.42 20.92 3.82
C ILE A 53 -8.08 19.54 3.87
N SER A 54 -9.20 19.38 3.15
CA SER A 54 -9.88 18.09 3.04
C SER A 54 -9.01 17.00 2.41
N GLN A 55 -8.14 17.35 1.45
CA GLN A 55 -7.21 16.41 0.82
C GLN A 55 -6.12 15.93 1.79
N VAL A 56 -5.53 16.82 2.57
CA VAL A 56 -4.53 16.46 3.60
C VAL A 56 -5.18 15.62 4.70
N LEU A 57 -6.39 15.99 5.14
CA LEU A 57 -7.15 15.27 6.16
C LEU A 57 -7.51 13.83 5.73
N LEU A 58 -7.60 13.57 4.42
CA LEU A 58 -7.87 12.24 3.86
C LEU A 58 -6.57 11.48 3.52
N ALA A 59 -5.52 12.17 3.09
CA ALA A 59 -4.23 11.57 2.79
C ALA A 59 -3.52 11.01 4.03
N ILE A 60 -3.60 11.70 5.18
CA ILE A 60 -3.02 11.24 6.46
C ILE A 60 -3.57 9.84 6.86
N PRO A 61 -4.90 9.62 6.93
CA PRO A 61 -5.44 8.32 7.30
C PRO A 61 -5.13 7.23 6.27
N ILE A 62 -5.13 7.53 4.95
CA ILE A 62 -4.67 6.57 3.93
C ILE A 62 -3.22 6.15 4.19
N TRP A 63 -2.35 7.10 4.51
CA TRP A 63 -0.95 6.81 4.80
C TRP A 63 -0.79 5.93 6.04
N ILE A 64 -1.56 6.21 7.11
CA ILE A 64 -1.59 5.38 8.32
C ILE A 64 -2.07 3.95 8.00
N LEU A 65 -3.13 3.82 7.20
CA LEU A 65 -3.66 2.52 6.75
C LEU A 65 -2.63 1.71 5.97
N PHE A 66 -1.91 2.36 5.06
CA PHE A 66 -0.81 1.72 4.35
C PHE A 66 0.31 1.26 5.29
N GLU A 67 0.69 2.09 6.25
CA GLU A 67 1.70 1.74 7.25
C GLU A 67 1.28 0.53 8.08
N LEU A 68 0.01 0.48 8.50
CA LEU A 68 -0.58 -0.66 9.19
C LEU A 68 -0.54 -1.93 8.34
N GLY A 69 -0.88 -1.83 7.05
CA GLY A 69 -0.79 -2.96 6.11
C GLY A 69 0.63 -3.50 5.97
N LEU A 70 1.61 -2.61 5.82
CA LEU A 70 3.04 -2.96 5.82
C LEU A 70 3.47 -3.62 7.12
N PHE A 71 3.09 -3.04 8.27
CA PHE A 71 3.41 -3.57 9.59
C PHE A 71 2.82 -4.97 9.81
N LEU A 72 1.55 -5.15 9.49
CA LEU A 72 0.86 -6.45 9.56
C LEU A 72 1.51 -7.47 8.62
N SER A 73 1.90 -7.06 7.41
CA SER A 73 2.58 -7.93 6.47
C SER A 73 3.92 -8.44 7.01
N LYS A 74 4.66 -7.62 7.77
CA LYS A 74 5.92 -8.00 8.42
C LYS A 74 5.71 -8.99 9.55
N PHE A 75 4.62 -8.85 10.31
CA PHE A 75 4.29 -9.75 11.40
C PHE A 75 3.79 -11.12 10.90
N ILE A 76 3.02 -11.12 9.81
CA ILE A 76 2.39 -12.33 9.25
C ILE A 76 3.31 -13.06 8.26
N THR A 77 4.14 -12.33 7.52
CA THR A 77 5.04 -12.92 6.51
C THR A 77 6.45 -13.09 7.08
N ASN A 78 6.78 -14.32 7.46
CA ASN A 78 8.14 -14.70 7.84
C ASN A 78 9.09 -14.42 6.63
N PRO A 79 10.24 -13.73 6.79
CA PRO A 79 11.10 -13.21 5.70
C PRO A 79 11.67 -14.23 4.68
N LYS A 80 11.29 -15.51 4.75
CA LYS A 80 11.83 -16.59 3.90
C LYS A 80 11.12 -16.75 2.54
N MET A 81 9.95 -16.16 2.29
CA MET A 81 9.25 -16.35 1.01
C MET A 81 9.83 -15.57 -0.18
N ASN A 82 10.69 -14.56 0.04
CA ASN A 82 11.27 -13.73 -1.03
C ASN A 82 12.44 -14.40 -1.79
N LYS A 83 13.17 -15.34 -1.16
CA LYS A 83 14.34 -15.95 -1.81
C LYS A 83 13.98 -16.98 -2.90
N LYS A 84 12.82 -17.66 -2.78
CA LYS A 84 12.47 -18.78 -3.66
C LYS A 84 12.01 -18.34 -5.06
N THR A 85 11.29 -17.22 -5.17
CA THR A 85 10.79 -16.72 -6.46
C THR A 85 11.85 -16.00 -7.29
N ARG A 86 12.81 -15.29 -6.66
CA ARG A 86 13.99 -14.74 -7.34
C ARG A 86 14.83 -15.84 -7.98
N HIS A 87 15.11 -16.89 -7.21
CA HIS A 87 15.86 -18.05 -7.67
C HIS A 87 15.18 -18.78 -8.84
N LEU A 88 13.84 -18.78 -8.92
CA LEU A 88 13.14 -19.41 -10.05
C LEU A 88 13.18 -18.54 -11.33
N LYS A 89 13.11 -17.21 -11.19
CA LYS A 89 13.26 -16.30 -12.34
C LYS A 89 14.69 -16.27 -12.88
N ASP A 90 15.68 -16.45 -12.01
CA ASP A 90 17.09 -16.57 -12.39
C ASP A 90 17.41 -17.92 -13.06
N LEU A 91 16.58 -18.96 -12.85
CA LEU A 91 16.71 -20.26 -13.51
C LEU A 91 16.01 -20.36 -14.87
N ILE A 92 15.04 -19.48 -15.15
CA ILE A 92 14.26 -19.46 -16.41
C ILE A 92 14.83 -18.43 -17.40
N LYS A 93 15.81 -17.63 -16.97
CA LYS A 93 16.55 -16.67 -17.81
C LYS A 93 17.87 -17.28 -18.27
#